data_AF-A0A074LTE4-F1
#
_entry.id   AF-A0A074LTE4-F1
#
_cell.length_a   1.000
_cell.length_b   1.000
_cell.length_c   1.000
_cell.angle_alpha   90.00
_cell.angle_beta   90.00
_cell.angle_gamma   90.00
#
_symmetry.space_group_name_H-M   'P 1'
#
loop_
_entity.id
_entity.type
_entity.pdbx_description
1 polymer ?
#
loop_
_entity_poly.entity_id
_entity_poly.type
_entity_poly.pdbx_seq_one_letter_code
_entity_poly.pdbx_strand_id
1 'polypeptide(L)'
;MSKKSWSLVIVTVLAFGLAISVSAWREPKQSSPEPAVVPVQQVYTPETSTATVNGITVSFAAPQYDGVRLTLPYTIQANRDLSESVSLDGAEVKINGKSINGGVMSRREPVAGRTASGVLQVISTDEVADKFRVDVTLAKVSEVEGPWVFQLNGGKTAAPRADLHPNDQKKQGDLRFTVSDARIGREAGVVKYQTVTPVGSNSVRIDGVELQDEQGRQLQTLLASSWSGEAGVLQTTAVFNLYAEPPKQLVLLPYTVAAGEEMSPKNEILRTTPWDGKTLPAKLDVGPGQEATLTGAESLSDRTRLTFQVRSDDPFMTLGMLRAFDKQDRELLELDPFAQPASVKNGLYTFTREYSRLPLDQGLTFKISTRDRPQRKYLSELTVRIPLD
;
A
#
# COMPACT_ATOMS: atom_id res chain seq x y z
N MET A 1 17.49 35.17 21.84
CA MET A 1 17.45 33.72 22.13
C MET A 1 16.68 33.03 21.02
N SER A 2 17.38 32.31 20.13
CA SER A 2 16.74 31.55 19.04
C SER A 2 16.25 30.20 19.59
N LYS A 3 14.92 29.99 19.58
CA LYS A 3 14.33 28.69 19.94
C LYS A 3 14.50 27.74 18.74
N LYS A 4 15.33 26.72 18.90
CA LYS A 4 15.38 25.59 17.96
C LYS A 4 14.06 24.82 18.06
N SER A 5 13.27 24.80 16.99
CA SER A 5 12.14 23.89 16.86
C SER A 5 12.65 22.49 16.52
N TRP A 6 12.20 21.48 17.25
CA TRP A 6 12.43 20.08 16.88
C TRP A 6 11.25 19.62 16.03
N SER A 7 11.53 19.05 14.86
CA SER A 7 10.50 18.43 14.01
C SER A 7 10.36 16.97 14.40
N LEU A 8 9.14 16.53 14.72
CA LEU A 8 8.81 15.13 14.97
C LEU A 8 8.16 14.56 13.70
N VAL A 9 8.80 13.58 13.08
CA VAL A 9 8.19 12.79 11.99
C VAL A 9 7.56 11.56 12.63
N ILE A 10 6.23 11.47 12.63
CA ILE A 10 5.52 10.26 13.06
C ILE A 10 5.13 9.49 11.79
N VAL A 11 5.86 8.40 11.52
CA VAL A 11 5.42 7.42 10.53
C VAL A 11 4.52 6.43 11.24
N THR A 12 3.20 6.54 11.04
CA THR A 12 2.28 5.51 11.53
C THR A 12 2.33 4.33 10.56
N VAL A 13 3.12 3.33 10.90
CA VAL A 13 3.13 2.02 10.22
C VAL A 13 1.95 1.21 10.76
N LEU A 14 0.95 0.95 9.93
CA LEU A 14 0.03 -0.16 10.18
C LEU A 14 0.89 -1.43 10.13
N ALA A 15 0.99 -2.13 11.26
CA ALA A 15 2.00 -3.16 11.53
C ALA A 15 2.09 -4.24 10.42
N PHE A 16 3.02 -4.02 9.50
CA PHE A 16 3.58 -5.03 8.59
C PHE A 16 5.09 -4.81 8.63
N GLY A 17 5.87 -5.88 8.66
CA GLY A 17 7.32 -5.87 8.80
C GLY A 17 8.05 -5.20 7.63
N LEU A 18 7.92 -3.87 7.53
CA LEU A 18 8.58 -3.02 6.54
C LEU A 18 9.80 -2.37 7.18
N ALA A 19 10.97 -2.52 6.55
CA ALA A 19 12.12 -1.70 6.83
C ALA A 19 11.92 -0.31 6.18
N ILE A 20 11.81 0.75 6.98
CA ILE A 20 11.72 2.13 6.50
C ILE A 20 13.04 2.84 6.82
N SER A 21 13.70 3.36 5.79
CA SER A 21 14.85 4.27 5.95
C SER A 21 14.34 5.71 5.99
N VAL A 22 14.58 6.41 7.11
CA VAL A 22 14.24 7.84 7.27
C VAL A 22 15.51 8.65 7.04
N SER A 23 15.52 9.51 6.03
CA SER A 23 16.65 10.42 5.76
C SER A 23 16.27 11.87 6.11
N ALA A 24 17.22 12.61 6.71
CA ALA A 24 17.03 13.98 7.15
C ALA A 24 17.05 14.96 5.97
N TRP A 25 16.07 15.88 5.96
CA TRP A 25 15.87 16.90 4.95
C TRP A 25 16.97 18.00 4.99
N ARG A 26 17.48 18.42 3.84
CA ARG A 26 18.24 19.67 3.64
C ARG A 26 17.71 20.40 2.41
N GLU A 27 17.44 21.70 2.55
CA GLU A 27 17.00 22.58 1.47
C GLU A 27 18.06 22.68 0.35
N PRO A 28 17.69 22.48 -0.92
CA PRO A 28 18.56 22.78 -2.04
C PRO A 28 18.49 24.27 -2.42
N LYS A 29 19.67 24.87 -2.65
CA LYS A 29 19.78 26.21 -3.25
C LYS A 29 19.43 26.16 -4.73
N GLN A 30 18.66 27.16 -5.14
CA GLN A 30 18.16 27.43 -6.49
C GLN A 30 19.31 27.61 -7.51
N SER A 31 19.23 26.96 -8.68
CA SER A 31 20.12 27.18 -9.83
C SER A 31 19.33 27.59 -11.08
N SER A 32 19.95 28.46 -11.88
CA SER A 32 19.48 29.17 -13.08
C SER A 32 19.00 28.27 -14.25
N PRO A 33 18.28 28.84 -15.26
CA PRO A 33 17.47 28.05 -16.19
C PRO A 33 18.27 27.41 -17.33
N GLU A 34 17.89 26.18 -17.70
CA GLU A 34 18.37 25.47 -18.88
C GLU A 34 17.59 25.87 -20.15
N PRO A 35 18.23 25.83 -21.34
CA PRO A 35 17.58 26.15 -22.60
C PRO A 35 16.70 25.01 -23.13
N ALA A 36 15.70 25.38 -23.93
CA ALA A 36 14.66 24.51 -24.46
C ALA A 36 15.21 23.41 -25.40
N VAL A 37 14.81 22.16 -25.14
CA VAL A 37 15.13 20.98 -25.95
C VAL A 37 13.90 20.60 -26.79
N VAL A 38 14.11 20.43 -28.09
CA VAL A 38 13.12 19.95 -29.07
C VAL A 38 12.89 18.45 -28.87
N PRO A 39 11.64 17.93 -28.81
CA PRO A 39 11.40 16.52 -28.53
C PRO A 39 11.66 15.65 -29.77
N VAL A 40 12.64 14.75 -29.65
CA VAL A 40 12.80 13.60 -30.56
C VAL A 40 12.04 12.42 -29.96
N GLN A 41 11.03 11.90 -30.68
CA GLN A 41 10.38 10.64 -30.36
C GLN A 41 11.35 9.49 -30.65
N GLN A 42 12.02 8.97 -29.62
CA GLN A 42 12.74 7.71 -29.68
C GLN A 42 11.82 6.56 -29.28
N VAL A 43 11.78 5.53 -30.12
CA VAL A 43 11.16 4.24 -29.82
C VAL A 43 12.01 3.55 -28.76
N TYR A 44 11.43 3.30 -27.59
CA TYR A 44 12.11 2.68 -26.44
C TYR A 44 12.06 1.15 -26.53
N THR A 45 13.23 0.50 -26.67
CA THR A 45 13.35 -0.96 -26.47
C THR A 45 13.50 -1.23 -24.97
N PRO A 46 12.72 -2.15 -24.37
CA PRO A 46 12.83 -2.45 -22.95
C PRO A 46 14.18 -3.13 -22.66
N GLU A 47 15.09 -2.39 -22.01
CA GLU A 47 16.34 -2.94 -21.50
C GLU A 47 16.08 -3.72 -20.20
N THR A 48 16.54 -4.97 -20.14
CA THR A 48 16.62 -5.75 -18.90
C THR A 48 17.99 -5.58 -18.28
N SER A 49 18.06 -5.40 -16.96
CA SER A 49 19.33 -5.35 -16.22
C SER A 49 19.46 -6.57 -15.32
N THR A 50 20.60 -7.26 -15.38
CA THR A 50 20.83 -8.53 -14.67
C THR A 50 22.15 -8.50 -13.91
N ALA A 51 22.15 -9.05 -12.69
CA ALA A 51 23.35 -9.23 -11.89
C ALA A 51 23.31 -10.58 -11.15
N THR A 52 24.46 -11.26 -11.11
CA THR A 52 24.63 -12.54 -10.40
C THR A 52 25.64 -12.35 -9.28
N VAL A 53 25.22 -12.62 -8.05
CA VAL A 53 26.08 -12.58 -6.86
C VAL A 53 25.75 -13.81 -6.02
N ASN A 54 26.79 -14.49 -5.51
CA ASN A 54 26.64 -15.63 -4.60
C ASN A 54 25.66 -16.72 -5.08
N GLY A 55 25.63 -17.00 -6.39
CA GLY A 55 24.78 -18.03 -6.99
C GLY A 55 23.30 -17.64 -7.15
N ILE A 56 22.96 -16.37 -6.92
CA ILE A 56 21.63 -15.81 -7.19
C ILE A 56 21.74 -14.75 -8.28
N THR A 57 21.00 -14.97 -9.36
CA THR A 57 20.80 -14.04 -10.46
C THR A 57 19.50 -13.29 -10.25
N VAL A 58 19.59 -11.96 -10.16
CA VAL A 58 18.42 -11.08 -10.14
C VAL A 58 18.39 -10.30 -11.44
N SER A 59 17.21 -10.23 -12.07
CA SER A 59 16.98 -9.44 -13.28
C SER A 59 15.80 -8.52 -13.07
N PHE A 60 15.95 -7.25 -13.47
CA PHE A 60 14.87 -6.27 -13.52
C PHE A 60 14.51 -5.97 -14.98
N ALA A 61 13.22 -5.89 -15.26
CA ALA A 61 12.71 -5.34 -16.51
C ALA A 61 12.72 -3.80 -16.48
N ALA A 62 12.44 -3.19 -17.64
CA ALA A 62 12.32 -1.75 -17.75
C ALA A 62 11.28 -1.20 -16.73
N PRO A 63 11.60 -0.13 -15.98
CA PRO A 63 10.68 0.48 -15.03
C PRO A 63 9.49 1.12 -15.74
N GLN A 64 8.30 1.00 -15.16
CA GLN A 64 7.07 1.60 -15.68
C GLN A 64 6.53 2.60 -14.66
N TYR A 65 6.32 3.85 -15.08
CA TYR A 65 5.77 4.89 -14.21
C TYR A 65 4.45 5.43 -14.77
N ASP A 66 3.37 5.30 -13.99
CA ASP A 66 2.02 5.70 -14.40
C ASP A 66 1.64 7.13 -13.97
N GLY A 67 2.62 7.91 -13.48
CA GLY A 67 2.41 9.25 -12.91
C GLY A 67 2.24 9.27 -11.40
N VAL A 68 2.04 8.11 -10.76
CA VAL A 68 1.93 7.99 -9.30
C VAL A 68 2.83 6.88 -8.76
N ARG A 69 2.79 5.71 -9.40
CA ARG A 69 3.50 4.49 -9.00
C ARG A 69 4.54 4.11 -10.05
N LEU A 70 5.75 3.85 -9.59
CA LEU A 70 6.81 3.23 -10.37
C LEU A 70 6.80 1.73 -10.07
N THR A 71 6.71 0.89 -11.09
CA THR A 71 6.78 -0.57 -10.98
C THR A 71 8.03 -1.10 -11.66
N LEU A 72 8.73 -2.00 -10.98
CA LEU A 72 9.91 -2.68 -11.51
C LEU A 72 9.68 -4.19 -11.40
N PRO A 73 9.21 -4.84 -12.49
CA PRO A 73 9.12 -6.28 -12.54
C PRO A 73 10.51 -6.90 -12.40
N TYR A 74 10.62 -7.97 -11.61
CA TYR A 74 11.87 -8.68 -11.40
C TYR A 74 11.71 -10.19 -11.45
N THR A 75 12.80 -10.88 -11.76
CA THR A 75 12.94 -12.32 -11.66
C THR A 75 14.21 -12.68 -10.90
N ILE A 76 14.13 -13.72 -10.08
CA ILE A 76 15.24 -14.26 -9.28
C ILE A 76 15.43 -15.71 -9.68
N GLN A 77 16.66 -16.09 -9.98
CA GLN A 77 17.06 -17.47 -10.26
C GLN A 77 18.22 -17.85 -9.34
N ALA A 78 18.14 -19.00 -8.69
CA ALA A 78 19.19 -19.49 -7.80
C ALA A 78 19.71 -20.87 -8.23
N ASN A 79 20.95 -21.17 -7.87
CA ASN A 79 21.52 -22.52 -8.02
C ASN A 79 21.03 -23.54 -6.98
N ARG A 80 20.18 -23.07 -6.05
CA ARG A 80 19.55 -23.84 -4.97
C ARG A 80 18.07 -23.51 -4.92
N ASP A 81 17.30 -24.36 -4.25
CA ASP A 81 15.88 -24.10 -4.05
C ASP A 81 15.72 -22.86 -3.15
N LEU A 82 14.84 -21.97 -3.57
CA LEU A 82 14.53 -20.74 -2.85
C LEU A 82 13.54 -21.08 -1.72
N SER A 83 13.62 -20.34 -0.61
CA SER A 83 12.58 -20.38 0.42
C SER A 83 11.23 -19.99 -0.19
N GLU A 84 10.13 -20.48 0.38
CA GLU A 84 8.78 -20.14 -0.07
C GLU A 84 8.52 -18.62 -0.10
N SER A 85 9.26 -17.87 0.71
CA SER A 85 9.32 -16.41 0.66
C SER A 85 10.70 -15.94 0.19
N VAL A 86 10.74 -15.31 -0.99
CA VAL A 86 11.92 -14.57 -1.45
C VAL A 86 11.70 -13.09 -1.18
N SER A 87 12.60 -12.48 -0.42
CA SER A 87 12.47 -11.07 -0.02
C SER A 87 13.57 -10.21 -0.64
N LEU A 88 13.16 -9.01 -1.07
CA LEU A 88 14.04 -7.91 -1.47
C LEU A 88 14.03 -6.80 -0.40
N ASP A 89 13.78 -7.16 0.86
CA ASP A 89 13.74 -6.19 1.96
C ASP A 89 15.04 -5.38 2.04
N GLY A 90 14.89 -4.08 2.25
CA GLY A 90 16.02 -3.15 2.27
C GLY A 90 16.52 -2.77 0.87
N ALA A 91 15.78 -3.07 -0.19
CA ALA A 91 16.06 -2.51 -1.52
C ALA A 91 16.12 -0.97 -1.44
N GLU A 92 17.27 -0.40 -1.80
CA GLU A 92 17.41 1.04 -1.97
C GLU A 92 17.09 1.41 -3.40
N VAL A 93 16.15 2.33 -3.59
CA VAL A 93 15.80 2.85 -4.91
C VAL A 93 16.07 4.35 -4.97
N LYS A 94 16.79 4.78 -6.01
CA LYS A 94 17.02 6.18 -6.33
C LYS A 94 16.50 6.49 -7.72
N ILE A 95 15.90 7.66 -7.87
CA ILE A 95 15.46 8.19 -9.16
C ILE A 95 16.33 9.40 -9.48
N ASN A 96 17.01 9.37 -10.62
CA ASN A 96 17.97 10.40 -11.04
C ASN A 96 19.03 10.71 -9.95
N GLY A 97 19.53 9.66 -9.29
CA GLY A 97 20.52 9.76 -8.21
C GLY A 97 19.98 10.30 -6.87
N LYS A 98 18.69 10.63 -6.77
CA LYS A 98 18.04 11.08 -5.53
C LYS A 98 17.28 9.95 -4.88
N SER A 99 17.40 9.81 -3.56
CA SER A 99 16.53 8.91 -2.80
C SER A 99 15.07 9.35 -2.96
N ILE A 100 14.18 8.38 -3.07
CA ILE A 100 12.75 8.64 -3.16
C ILE A 100 12.18 9.09 -1.81
N ASN A 101 11.32 10.11 -1.82
CA ASN A 101 10.43 10.37 -0.70
C ASN A 101 9.19 9.48 -0.87
N GLY A 102 9.09 8.43 -0.06
CA GLY A 102 7.97 7.48 -0.13
C GLY A 102 8.33 6.10 0.40
N GLY A 103 7.69 5.08 -0.17
CA GLY A 103 7.84 3.69 0.26
C GLY A 103 8.24 2.78 -0.90
N VAL A 104 9.07 1.79 -0.58
CA VAL A 104 9.33 0.65 -1.46
C VAL A 104 8.53 -0.53 -0.92
N MET A 105 7.71 -1.13 -1.77
CA MET A 105 6.94 -2.33 -1.47
C MET A 105 7.31 -3.41 -2.47
N SER A 106 7.31 -4.67 -2.07
CA SER A 106 7.45 -5.78 -3.01
C SER A 106 6.17 -6.61 -3.00
N ARG A 107 5.63 -6.87 -4.19
CA ARG A 107 4.60 -7.89 -4.39
C ARG A 107 5.27 -9.11 -5.00
N ARG A 108 5.05 -10.25 -4.36
CA ARG A 108 5.74 -11.51 -4.64
C ARG A 108 4.76 -12.47 -5.28
N GLU A 109 5.18 -13.12 -6.36
CA GLU A 109 4.49 -14.31 -6.85
C GLU A 109 5.02 -15.54 -6.11
N PRO A 110 4.23 -16.63 -6.01
CA PRO A 110 4.68 -17.88 -5.41
C PRO A 110 5.99 -18.36 -6.04
N VAL A 111 6.88 -18.89 -5.19
CA VAL A 111 8.19 -19.41 -5.61
C VAL A 111 8.01 -20.78 -6.26
N ALA A 112 8.57 -20.95 -7.46
CA ALA A 112 8.57 -22.23 -8.19
C ALA A 112 9.98 -22.85 -8.14
N GLY A 113 10.29 -23.54 -7.06
CA GLY A 113 11.59 -24.21 -6.85
C GLY A 113 12.75 -23.22 -6.79
N ARG A 114 13.44 -23.04 -7.92
CA ARG A 114 14.66 -22.19 -8.04
C ARG A 114 14.41 -20.83 -8.66
N THR A 115 13.17 -20.55 -9.04
CA THR A 115 12.78 -19.30 -9.69
C THR A 115 11.70 -18.61 -8.87
N ALA A 116 11.87 -17.29 -8.70
CA ALA A 116 10.85 -16.41 -8.17
C ALA A 116 10.65 -15.23 -9.10
N SER A 117 9.47 -14.64 -9.09
CA SER A 117 9.18 -13.39 -9.81
C SER A 117 8.33 -12.48 -8.94
N GLY A 118 8.37 -11.19 -9.22
CA GLY A 118 7.60 -10.23 -8.48
C GLY A 118 7.68 -8.84 -9.10
N VAL A 119 7.12 -7.88 -8.37
CA VAL A 119 7.15 -6.48 -8.75
C VAL A 119 7.61 -5.67 -7.54
N LEU A 120 8.69 -4.93 -7.71
CA LEU A 120 9.09 -3.89 -6.77
C LEU A 120 8.29 -2.63 -7.12
N GLN A 121 7.42 -2.21 -6.21
CA GLN A 121 6.63 -1.00 -6.34
C GLN A 121 7.29 0.13 -5.54
N VAL A 122 7.51 1.23 -6.22
CA VAL A 122 8.08 2.45 -5.66
C VAL A 122 6.99 3.51 -5.74
N ILE A 123 6.55 3.94 -4.57
CA ILE A 123 5.61 5.04 -4.44
C ILE A 123 6.43 6.29 -4.18
N SER A 124 6.34 7.27 -5.09
CA SER A 124 6.98 8.58 -4.92
C SER A 124 5.91 9.63 -4.65
N THR A 125 6.13 10.45 -3.62
CA THR A 125 5.31 11.65 -3.38
C THR A 125 5.76 12.85 -4.21
N ASP A 126 6.90 12.72 -4.88
CA ASP A 126 7.51 13.74 -5.71
C ASP A 126 7.15 13.51 -7.17
N GLU A 127 7.22 14.57 -7.97
CA GLU A 127 7.07 14.45 -9.41
C GLU A 127 8.33 13.85 -10.02
N VAL A 128 8.15 12.81 -10.84
CA VAL A 128 9.22 12.18 -11.61
C VAL A 128 9.16 12.69 -13.04
N ALA A 129 10.30 13.11 -13.58
CA ALA A 129 10.44 13.57 -14.96
C ALA A 129 9.99 12.49 -15.96
N ASP A 130 9.55 12.89 -17.17
CA ASP A 130 9.05 11.94 -18.18
C ASP A 130 10.07 10.87 -18.58
N LYS A 131 11.36 11.23 -18.55
CA LYS A 131 12.48 10.30 -18.69
C LYS A 131 13.30 10.34 -17.41
N PHE A 132 13.67 9.18 -16.91
CA PHE A 132 14.40 9.07 -15.66
C PHE A 132 15.31 7.85 -15.65
N ARG A 133 16.32 7.89 -14.81
CA ARG A 133 17.15 6.74 -14.45
C ARG A 133 16.74 6.24 -13.08
N VAL A 134 16.54 4.93 -12.96
CA VAL A 134 16.36 4.25 -11.67
C VAL A 134 17.63 3.49 -11.34
N ASP A 135 18.19 3.79 -10.16
CA ASP A 135 19.27 3.01 -9.58
C ASP A 135 18.65 2.13 -8.48
N VAL A 136 18.85 0.81 -8.55
CA VAL A 136 18.39 -0.16 -7.53
C VAL A 136 19.60 -0.84 -6.92
N THR A 137 19.69 -0.80 -5.59
CA THR A 137 20.73 -1.53 -4.84
C THR A 137 20.06 -2.50 -3.88
N LEU A 138 20.47 -3.77 -3.95
CA LEU A 138 20.09 -4.81 -3.00
C LEU A 138 21.34 -5.21 -2.24
N ALA A 139 21.30 -5.12 -0.91
CA ALA A 139 22.35 -5.65 -0.04
C ALA A 139 22.14 -7.12 0.32
N LYS A 140 20.90 -7.61 0.15
CA LYS A 140 20.46 -8.95 0.52
C LYS A 140 19.33 -9.41 -0.39
N VAL A 141 19.31 -10.70 -0.71
CA VAL A 141 18.18 -11.39 -1.35
C VAL A 141 17.87 -12.62 -0.52
N SER A 142 16.69 -12.65 0.11
CA SER A 142 16.35 -13.59 1.18
C SER A 142 17.40 -13.61 2.29
N GLU A 143 18.12 -14.72 2.47
CA GLU A 143 19.18 -14.91 3.46
C GLU A 143 20.60 -14.74 2.89
N VAL A 144 20.73 -14.37 1.61
CA VAL A 144 22.03 -14.22 0.94
C VAL A 144 22.40 -12.75 0.86
N GLU A 145 23.50 -12.39 1.52
CA GLU A 145 24.11 -11.07 1.39
C GLU A 145 24.87 -10.96 0.06
N GLY A 146 24.89 -9.75 -0.50
CA GLY A 146 25.61 -9.47 -1.74
C GLY A 146 25.25 -8.10 -2.32
N PRO A 147 26.14 -7.46 -3.08
CA PRO A 147 25.85 -6.16 -3.70
C PRO A 147 25.28 -6.34 -5.11
N TRP A 148 23.96 -6.50 -5.23
CA TRP A 148 23.32 -6.39 -6.55
C TRP A 148 23.04 -4.92 -6.83
N VAL A 149 23.58 -4.39 -7.93
CA VAL A 149 23.42 -3.00 -8.34
C VAL A 149 22.91 -2.96 -9.77
N PHE A 150 21.82 -2.22 -9.99
CA PHE A 150 21.16 -2.08 -11.27
C PHE A 150 21.03 -0.61 -11.63
N GLN A 151 21.18 -0.32 -12.93
CA GLN A 151 20.85 0.96 -13.51
C GLN A 151 19.89 0.71 -14.66
N LEU A 152 18.71 1.31 -14.57
CA LEU A 152 17.62 1.10 -15.49
C LEU A 152 17.17 2.46 -16.00
N ASN A 153 17.03 2.59 -17.30
CA ASN A 153 16.35 3.75 -17.87
C ASN A 153 14.85 3.50 -17.82
N GLY A 154 14.06 4.53 -17.50
CA GLY A 154 12.62 4.45 -17.39
C GLY A 154 11.96 5.63 -18.09
N GLY A 155 10.71 5.43 -18.45
CA GLY A 155 9.86 6.45 -19.04
C GLY A 155 8.50 6.44 -18.39
N LYS A 156 7.88 7.61 -18.34
CA LYS A 156 6.46 7.73 -18.00
C LYS A 156 5.65 7.03 -19.08
N THR A 157 4.90 6.01 -18.70
CA THR A 157 4.13 5.17 -19.64
C THR A 157 2.78 5.78 -20.00
N ALA A 158 2.28 6.67 -19.15
CA ALA A 158 1.08 7.45 -19.40
C ALA A 158 1.11 8.75 -18.57
N ALA A 159 0.50 9.81 -19.11
CA ALA A 159 0.14 10.97 -18.29
C ALA A 159 -0.83 10.52 -17.18
N PRO A 160 -0.80 11.17 -15.99
CA PRO A 160 -1.84 10.94 -15.00
C PRO A 160 -3.19 11.25 -15.65
N ARG A 161 -4.21 10.45 -15.31
CA ARG A 161 -5.58 10.65 -15.75
C ARG A 161 -6.12 12.00 -15.29
N ALA A 162 -5.76 12.41 -14.08
CA ALA A 162 -6.09 13.71 -13.53
C ALA A 162 -4.94 14.21 -12.66
N ASP A 163 -4.63 15.49 -12.76
CA ASP A 163 -3.74 16.21 -11.86
C ASP A 163 -4.47 17.48 -11.40
N LEU A 164 -4.86 17.51 -10.14
CA LEU A 164 -5.87 18.43 -9.61
C LEU A 164 -5.31 19.15 -8.39
N HIS A 165 -5.47 20.47 -8.38
CA HIS A 165 -5.12 21.33 -7.25
C HIS A 165 -6.38 22.00 -6.70
N PRO A 166 -7.31 21.23 -6.09
CA PRO A 166 -8.62 21.74 -5.72
C PRO A 166 -8.51 22.91 -4.72
N ASN A 167 -7.53 22.87 -3.81
CA ASN A 167 -7.41 23.80 -2.69
C ASN A 167 -8.74 23.96 -1.92
N ASP A 168 -9.54 22.88 -1.91
CA ASP A 168 -10.86 22.85 -1.31
C ASP A 168 -10.74 22.78 0.21
N GLN A 169 -11.30 23.77 0.88
CA GLN A 169 -11.32 23.86 2.33
C GLN A 169 -12.74 23.72 2.87
N LYS A 170 -12.93 22.80 3.82
CA LYS A 170 -14.15 22.63 4.61
C LYS A 170 -13.89 22.94 6.07
N LYS A 171 -14.93 23.40 6.78
CA LYS A 171 -14.85 23.77 8.20
C LYS A 171 -16.08 23.28 8.95
N GLN A 172 -15.90 22.85 10.19
CA GLN A 172 -16.97 22.46 11.10
C GLN A 172 -16.57 22.87 12.52
N GLY A 173 -17.21 23.93 13.04
CA GLY A 173 -16.70 24.61 14.22
C GLY A 173 -15.25 25.06 13.99
N ASP A 174 -14.36 24.63 14.88
CA ASP A 174 -12.93 24.94 14.80
C ASP A 174 -12.10 23.92 14.00
N LEU A 175 -12.74 22.83 13.53
CA LEU A 175 -12.08 21.85 12.67
C LEU A 175 -11.95 22.40 11.25
N ARG A 176 -10.80 22.17 10.63
CA ARG A 176 -10.59 22.48 9.21
C ARG A 176 -10.00 21.27 8.50
N PHE A 177 -10.53 21.00 7.31
CA PHE A 177 -10.03 19.97 6.41
C PHE A 177 -9.77 20.61 5.05
N THR A 178 -8.56 20.47 4.52
CA THR A 178 -8.16 21.08 3.25
C THR A 178 -7.54 20.02 2.36
N VAL A 179 -7.99 19.89 1.12
CA VAL A 179 -7.33 19.06 0.12
C VAL A 179 -6.57 19.98 -0.83
N SER A 180 -5.25 19.86 -0.86
CA SER A 180 -4.41 20.74 -1.68
C SER A 180 -4.11 20.16 -3.05
N ASP A 181 -4.02 18.83 -3.15
CA ASP A 181 -3.49 18.15 -4.33
C ASP A 181 -4.10 16.76 -4.47
N ALA A 182 -4.43 16.35 -5.69
CA ALA A 182 -4.80 14.98 -6.01
C ALA A 182 -4.30 14.63 -7.42
N ARG A 183 -3.53 13.55 -7.54
CA ARG A 183 -3.07 13.01 -8.82
C ARG A 183 -3.52 11.57 -8.95
N ILE A 184 -4.16 11.25 -10.07
CA ILE A 184 -4.75 9.95 -10.35
C ILE A 184 -4.01 9.34 -11.54
N GLY A 185 -3.25 8.27 -11.29
CA GLY A 185 -2.63 7.44 -12.31
C GLY A 185 -3.61 6.41 -12.87
N ARG A 186 -3.08 5.38 -13.52
CA ARG A 186 -3.90 4.30 -14.08
C ARG A 186 -4.33 3.31 -13.00
N GLU A 187 -3.43 2.97 -12.09
CA GLU A 187 -3.65 1.90 -11.11
C GLU A 187 -3.57 2.41 -9.65
N ALA A 188 -3.06 3.63 -9.46
CA ALA A 188 -2.93 4.24 -8.16
C ALA A 188 -3.26 5.74 -8.21
N GLY A 189 -3.61 6.30 -7.06
CA GLY A 189 -3.76 7.74 -6.86
C GLY A 189 -2.95 8.21 -5.66
N VAL A 190 -2.62 9.49 -5.65
CA VAL A 190 -2.06 10.19 -4.49
C VAL A 190 -2.93 11.39 -4.19
N VAL A 191 -3.17 11.64 -2.90
CA VAL A 191 -3.89 12.81 -2.42
C VAL A 191 -3.14 13.45 -1.25
N LYS A 192 -3.01 14.76 -1.27
CA LYS A 192 -2.41 15.56 -0.21
C LYS A 192 -3.50 16.38 0.47
N TYR A 193 -3.60 16.23 1.78
CA TYR A 193 -4.58 16.95 2.58
C TYR A 193 -4.01 17.39 3.91
N GLN A 194 -4.66 18.37 4.52
CA GLN A 194 -4.33 18.90 5.82
C GLN A 194 -5.56 18.87 6.72
N THR A 195 -5.38 18.37 7.95
CA THR A 195 -6.35 18.51 9.04
C THR A 195 -5.84 19.55 10.03
N VAL A 196 -6.75 20.35 10.56
CA VAL A 196 -6.48 21.27 11.67
C VAL A 196 -7.49 21.03 12.78
N THR A 197 -6.99 20.69 13.97
CA THR A 197 -7.75 20.50 15.20
C THR A 197 -7.20 21.44 16.27
N PRO A 198 -8.04 22.17 17.03
CA PRO A 198 -7.56 23.03 18.11
C PRO A 198 -6.83 22.26 19.19
N VAL A 199 -5.75 22.84 19.71
CA VAL A 199 -4.98 22.27 20.83
C VAL A 199 -5.67 22.61 22.15
N GLY A 200 -5.79 21.62 23.04
CA GLY A 200 -6.23 21.83 24.43
C GLY A 200 -7.74 21.95 24.64
N SER A 201 -8.56 21.77 23.61
CA SER A 201 -10.01 21.63 23.77
C SER A 201 -10.38 20.14 23.93
N ASN A 202 -11.43 19.85 24.71
CA ASN A 202 -12.12 18.56 24.68
C ASN A 202 -12.89 18.35 23.36
N SER A 203 -12.47 19.02 22.28
CA SER A 203 -13.19 19.05 21.01
C SER A 203 -12.95 17.76 20.22
N VAL A 204 -13.90 17.47 19.34
CA VAL A 204 -13.80 16.39 18.35
C VAL A 204 -12.53 16.59 17.52
N ARG A 205 -11.68 15.56 17.42
CA ARG A 205 -10.49 15.54 16.56
C ARG A 205 -10.79 14.80 15.27
N ILE A 206 -10.13 15.18 14.17
CA ILE A 206 -10.09 14.33 12.97
C ILE A 206 -9.05 13.23 13.20
N ASP A 207 -9.51 11.99 13.39
CA ASP A 207 -8.64 10.84 13.67
C ASP A 207 -8.14 10.14 12.41
N GLY A 208 -8.84 10.31 11.30
CA GLY A 208 -8.43 9.79 10.01
C GLY A 208 -9.29 10.30 8.87
N VAL A 209 -8.93 9.89 7.66
CA VAL A 209 -9.67 10.17 6.43
C VAL A 209 -9.82 8.86 5.68
N GLU A 210 -11.05 8.50 5.36
CA GLU A 210 -11.34 7.40 4.46
C GLU A 210 -11.45 7.92 3.03
N LEU A 211 -10.88 7.15 2.09
CA LEU A 211 -10.97 7.41 0.66
C LEU A 211 -11.99 6.47 0.05
N GLN A 212 -12.95 7.01 -0.70
CA GLN A 212 -13.94 6.26 -1.44
C GLN A 212 -14.07 6.79 -2.88
N ASP A 213 -14.73 6.01 -3.74
CA ASP A 213 -15.23 6.51 -5.02
C ASP A 213 -16.70 6.95 -4.97
N GLU A 214 -17.26 7.35 -6.11
CA GLU A 214 -18.65 7.81 -6.21
C GLU A 214 -19.71 6.75 -5.86
N GLN A 215 -19.31 5.48 -5.83
CA GLN A 215 -20.18 4.34 -5.56
C GLN A 215 -20.12 3.93 -4.08
N GLY A 216 -19.33 4.65 -3.28
CA GLY A 216 -19.10 4.35 -1.86
C GLY A 216 -18.16 3.17 -1.64
N ARG A 217 -17.39 2.75 -2.67
CA ARG A 217 -16.37 1.70 -2.50
C ARG A 217 -15.13 2.33 -1.88
N GLN A 218 -14.67 1.79 -0.76
CA GLN A 218 -13.45 2.22 -0.10
C GLN A 218 -12.24 1.92 -0.99
N LEU A 219 -11.34 2.88 -1.14
CA LEU A 219 -10.08 2.69 -1.85
C LEU A 219 -9.02 2.23 -0.86
N GLN A 220 -8.20 1.25 -1.27
CA GLN A 220 -7.14 0.76 -0.41
C GLN A 220 -6.01 1.77 -0.31
N THR A 221 -5.80 2.34 0.88
CA THR A 221 -4.57 3.09 1.17
C THR A 221 -3.39 2.14 1.22
N LEU A 222 -2.43 2.35 0.32
CA LEU A 222 -1.16 1.62 0.26
C LEU A 222 -0.14 2.18 1.25
N LEU A 223 -0.07 3.51 1.30
CA LEU A 223 0.87 4.26 2.09
C LEU A 223 0.20 5.55 2.55
N ALA A 224 0.38 5.92 3.80
CA ALA A 224 0.07 7.26 4.28
C ALA A 224 1.26 7.78 5.08
N SER A 225 1.75 8.96 4.74
CA SER A 225 2.74 9.68 5.52
C SER A 225 2.11 10.95 6.06
N SER A 226 2.25 11.17 7.36
CA SER A 226 1.76 12.37 8.00
C SER A 226 2.89 13.10 8.71
N TRP A 227 2.88 14.42 8.64
CA TRP A 227 3.84 15.28 9.32
C TRP A 227 3.13 16.46 9.98
N SER A 228 3.65 16.87 11.14
CA SER A 228 3.14 17.99 11.91
C SER A 228 4.28 18.96 12.20
N GLY A 229 4.17 20.18 11.67
CA GLY A 229 5.06 21.30 11.99
C GLY A 229 4.53 22.21 13.09
N GLU A 230 3.23 22.13 13.36
CA GLU A 230 2.51 22.98 14.32
C GLU A 230 1.49 22.13 15.07
N ALA A 231 1.35 22.37 16.37
CA ALA A 231 0.43 21.62 17.21
C ALA A 231 -1.01 21.74 16.68
N GLY A 232 -1.68 20.60 16.51
CA GLY A 232 -3.04 20.56 15.97
C GLY A 232 -3.12 20.60 14.44
N VAL A 233 -2.01 20.75 13.72
CA VAL A 233 -1.96 20.69 12.25
C VAL A 233 -1.30 19.40 11.82
N LEU A 234 -1.97 18.63 10.96
CA LEU A 234 -1.42 17.41 10.35
C LEU A 234 -1.53 17.50 8.83
N GLN A 235 -0.39 17.48 8.15
CA GLN A 235 -0.33 17.34 6.70
C GLN A 235 -0.13 15.87 6.37
N THR A 236 -0.93 15.34 5.46
CA THR A 236 -0.89 13.92 5.07
C THR A 236 -0.82 13.79 3.57
N THR A 237 0.06 12.89 3.11
CA THR A 237 0.05 12.37 1.75
C THR A 237 -0.38 10.92 1.81
N ALA A 238 -1.50 10.60 1.17
CA ALA A 238 -2.03 9.24 1.10
C ALA A 238 -1.94 8.74 -0.34
N VAL A 239 -1.40 7.54 -0.52
CA VAL A 239 -1.36 6.83 -1.80
C VAL A 239 -2.27 5.63 -1.70
N PHE A 240 -3.08 5.42 -2.72
CA PHE A 240 -4.13 4.41 -2.74
C PHE A 240 -4.20 3.68 -4.07
N ASN A 241 -4.68 2.44 -4.05
CA ASN A 241 -4.98 1.69 -5.27
C ASN A 241 -6.33 2.13 -5.86
N LEU A 242 -6.41 2.06 -7.18
CA LEU A 242 -7.65 2.20 -7.93
C LEU A 242 -8.18 0.82 -8.32
N TYR A 243 -9.50 0.72 -8.41
CA TYR A 243 -10.15 -0.43 -9.03
C TYR A 243 -9.93 -0.46 -10.55
N ALA A 244 -10.15 -1.62 -11.16
CA ALA A 244 -10.01 -1.80 -12.61
C ALA A 244 -10.90 -0.84 -13.41
N GLU A 245 -12.10 -0.55 -12.89
CA GLU A 245 -12.94 0.55 -13.37
C GLU A 245 -12.55 1.83 -12.64
N PRO A 246 -11.98 2.81 -13.35
CA PRO A 246 -11.39 3.94 -12.69
C PRO A 246 -12.51 4.93 -12.27
N PRO A 247 -12.44 5.50 -11.05
CA PRO A 247 -13.54 6.29 -10.49
C PRO A 247 -13.78 7.57 -11.28
N LYS A 248 -15.01 8.10 -11.20
CA LYS A 248 -15.36 9.41 -11.76
C LYS A 248 -15.18 10.54 -10.74
N GLN A 249 -15.20 10.18 -9.47
CA GLN A 249 -15.01 11.13 -8.38
C GLN A 249 -14.27 10.44 -7.24
N LEU A 250 -13.31 11.15 -6.64
CA LEU A 250 -12.70 10.77 -5.37
C LEU A 250 -13.46 11.45 -4.23
N VAL A 251 -13.76 10.69 -3.17
CA VAL A 251 -14.47 11.15 -1.99
C VAL A 251 -13.57 10.99 -0.77
N LEU A 252 -13.30 12.10 -0.09
CA LEU A 252 -12.53 12.11 1.16
C LEU A 252 -13.48 12.33 2.32
N LEU A 253 -13.51 11.36 3.23
CA LEU A 253 -14.43 11.30 4.37
C LEU A 253 -13.64 11.38 5.68
N PRO A 254 -13.41 12.58 6.23
CA PRO A 254 -12.85 12.73 7.57
C PRO A 254 -13.74 12.06 8.61
N TYR A 255 -13.13 11.38 9.58
CA TYR A 255 -13.85 10.75 10.68
C TYR A 255 -13.16 10.96 12.02
N THR A 256 -13.94 10.76 13.08
CA THR A 256 -13.53 10.72 14.48
C THR A 256 -13.82 9.32 15.04
N VAL A 257 -13.03 8.92 16.04
CA VAL A 257 -13.35 7.79 16.92
C VAL A 257 -13.74 8.31 18.31
N ALA A 258 -14.55 7.56 19.06
CA ALA A 258 -15.02 8.00 20.37
C ALA A 258 -13.85 8.18 21.37
N ALA A 259 -13.89 9.25 22.15
CA ALA A 259 -12.86 9.55 23.14
C ALA A 259 -12.78 8.45 24.22
N GLY A 260 -11.58 7.97 24.53
CA GLY A 260 -11.34 6.89 25.49
C GLY A 260 -11.32 5.49 24.87
N GLU A 261 -11.82 5.34 23.64
CA GLU A 261 -11.57 4.17 22.80
C GLU A 261 -10.26 4.39 22.02
N GLU A 262 -9.17 4.63 22.76
CA GLU A 262 -7.85 4.58 22.12
C GLU A 262 -7.66 3.23 21.45
N MET A 263 -7.02 3.21 20.28
CA MET A 263 -6.51 1.99 19.66
C MET A 263 -5.37 1.41 20.51
N SER A 264 -5.68 1.02 21.74
CA SER A 264 -4.71 0.46 22.67
C SER A 264 -4.35 -0.95 22.21
N PRO A 265 -3.04 -1.29 22.10
CA PRO A 265 -2.59 -2.64 21.78
C PRO A 265 -3.06 -3.70 22.80
N LYS A 266 -3.56 -3.28 23.96
CA LYS A 266 -3.90 -4.15 25.10
C LYS A 266 -5.10 -5.07 24.86
N ASN A 267 -5.84 -4.89 23.77
CA ASN A 267 -7.06 -5.65 23.46
C ASN A 267 -6.93 -6.49 22.17
N GLU A 268 -5.73 -6.99 21.86
CA GLU A 268 -5.57 -7.90 20.75
C GLU A 268 -6.19 -9.27 21.08
N ILE A 269 -7.23 -9.64 20.34
CA ILE A 269 -7.98 -10.89 20.49
C ILE A 269 -7.64 -11.75 19.28
N LEU A 270 -6.95 -12.87 19.53
CA LEU A 270 -6.75 -13.91 18.54
C LEU A 270 -8.03 -14.72 18.41
N ARG A 271 -8.68 -14.64 17.24
CA ARG A 271 -9.87 -15.41 16.91
C ARG A 271 -9.49 -16.55 16.00
N THR A 272 -10.12 -17.70 16.20
CA THR A 272 -9.78 -18.94 15.50
C THR A 272 -11.04 -19.59 14.95
N THR A 273 -11.03 -19.95 13.67
CA THR A 273 -12.11 -20.65 12.98
C THR A 273 -11.56 -21.88 12.28
N PRO A 274 -11.86 -23.09 12.77
CA PRO A 274 -11.54 -24.31 12.05
C PRO A 274 -12.45 -24.45 10.82
N TRP A 275 -11.89 -24.93 9.72
CA TRP A 275 -12.61 -25.27 8.50
C TRP A 275 -12.22 -26.68 8.07
N ASP A 276 -13.22 -27.49 7.75
CA ASP A 276 -13.07 -28.93 7.48
C ASP A 276 -12.55 -29.26 6.07
N GLY A 277 -12.30 -28.24 5.24
CA GLY A 277 -11.84 -28.41 3.88
C GLY A 277 -12.93 -28.57 2.82
N LYS A 278 -14.20 -28.67 3.22
CA LYS A 278 -15.30 -29.08 2.33
C LYS A 278 -16.54 -28.21 2.46
N THR A 279 -16.88 -27.78 3.67
CA THR A 279 -18.12 -27.07 3.96
C THR A 279 -17.98 -25.61 3.56
N LEU A 280 -18.74 -25.18 2.55
CA LEU A 280 -18.82 -23.80 2.10
C LEU A 280 -20.31 -23.38 2.00
N PRO A 281 -20.65 -22.11 2.29
CA PRO A 281 -19.76 -21.07 2.81
C PRO A 281 -19.35 -21.32 4.27
N ALA A 282 -18.11 -20.98 4.63
CA ALA A 282 -17.61 -21.04 6.00
C ALA A 282 -17.47 -19.62 6.59
N LYS A 283 -18.25 -19.32 7.63
CA LYS A 283 -18.17 -18.04 8.35
C LYS A 283 -16.93 -18.01 9.22
N LEU A 284 -16.16 -16.93 9.13
CA LEU A 284 -14.96 -16.71 9.93
C LEU A 284 -15.30 -15.77 11.09
N ASP A 285 -14.80 -16.08 12.29
CA ASP A 285 -14.89 -15.16 13.42
C ASP A 285 -13.84 -14.05 13.27
N VAL A 286 -14.28 -12.90 12.76
CA VAL A 286 -13.47 -11.68 12.59
C VAL A 286 -13.83 -10.59 13.61
N GLY A 287 -14.65 -10.93 14.62
CA GLY A 287 -15.08 -10.01 15.66
C GLY A 287 -16.36 -9.22 15.35
N PRO A 288 -16.82 -8.44 16.34
CA PRO A 288 -18.11 -7.75 16.26
C PRO A 288 -18.13 -6.68 15.17
N GLY A 289 -19.28 -6.54 14.50
CA GLY A 289 -19.50 -5.53 13.45
C GLY A 289 -18.81 -5.82 12.11
N GLN A 290 -18.14 -6.97 12.00
CA GLN A 290 -17.46 -7.40 10.78
C GLN A 290 -17.96 -8.79 10.38
N GLU A 291 -18.02 -9.04 9.09
CA GLU A 291 -18.35 -10.33 8.52
C GLU A 291 -17.26 -10.73 7.54
N ALA A 292 -16.71 -11.93 7.68
CA ALA A 292 -15.88 -12.54 6.66
C ALA A 292 -16.35 -13.98 6.45
N THR A 293 -16.45 -14.38 5.19
CA THR A 293 -16.92 -15.71 4.80
C THR A 293 -16.02 -16.25 3.72
N LEU A 294 -15.45 -17.44 3.92
CA LEU A 294 -14.84 -18.21 2.86
C LEU A 294 -15.96 -18.80 1.99
N THR A 295 -16.05 -18.39 0.74
CA THR A 295 -17.12 -18.80 -0.19
C THR A 295 -16.63 -19.72 -1.30
N GLY A 296 -15.33 -19.83 -1.51
CA GLY A 296 -14.74 -20.72 -2.52
C GLY A 296 -13.36 -21.21 -2.11
N ALA A 297 -13.06 -22.46 -2.41
CA ALA A 297 -11.74 -23.06 -2.24
C ALA A 297 -11.51 -24.07 -3.37
N GLU A 298 -10.54 -23.78 -4.24
CA GLU A 298 -10.25 -24.56 -5.43
C GLU A 298 -8.79 -25.03 -5.38
N SER A 299 -8.59 -26.34 -5.50
CA SER A 299 -7.26 -26.94 -5.65
C SER A 299 -6.91 -26.99 -7.14
N LEU A 300 -5.87 -26.28 -7.53
CA LEU A 300 -5.29 -26.29 -8.87
C LEU A 300 -4.02 -27.16 -8.86
N SER A 301 -3.43 -27.43 -10.02
CA SER A 301 -2.32 -28.37 -10.15
C SER A 301 -1.10 -28.02 -9.27
N ASP A 302 -0.79 -26.74 -9.19
CA ASP A 302 0.38 -26.16 -8.52
C ASP A 302 0.02 -25.20 -7.38
N ARG A 303 -1.26 -24.84 -7.24
CA ARG A 303 -1.71 -23.73 -6.40
C ARG A 303 -3.08 -23.99 -5.79
N THR A 304 -3.48 -23.12 -4.89
CA THR A 304 -4.82 -23.11 -4.31
C THR A 304 -5.43 -21.73 -4.43
N ARG A 305 -6.67 -21.65 -4.91
CA ARG A 305 -7.42 -20.41 -5.00
C ARG A 305 -8.49 -20.37 -3.92
N LEU A 306 -8.44 -19.35 -3.06
CA LEU A 306 -9.49 -19.09 -2.06
C LEU A 306 -10.26 -17.82 -2.42
N THR A 307 -11.57 -17.84 -2.19
CA THR A 307 -12.45 -16.69 -2.38
C THR A 307 -13.14 -16.33 -1.07
N PHE A 308 -13.00 -15.07 -0.66
CA PHE A 308 -13.58 -14.52 0.55
C PHE A 308 -14.59 -13.43 0.21
N GLN A 309 -15.67 -13.36 0.97
CA GLN A 309 -16.59 -12.23 1.00
C GLN A 309 -16.48 -11.54 2.35
N VAL A 310 -16.26 -10.22 2.33
CA VAL A 310 -16.03 -9.40 3.53
C VAL A 310 -16.98 -8.21 3.55
N ARG A 311 -17.63 -7.98 4.68
CA ARG A 311 -18.38 -6.76 5.01
C ARG A 311 -17.78 -6.20 6.29
N SER A 312 -17.12 -5.06 6.19
CA SER A 312 -16.38 -4.41 7.29
C SER A 312 -16.26 -2.93 6.99
N ASP A 313 -16.01 -2.11 8.02
CA ASP A 313 -15.59 -0.72 7.87
C ASP A 313 -14.14 -0.59 7.35
N ASP A 314 -13.42 -1.70 7.31
CA ASP A 314 -12.07 -1.81 6.76
C ASP A 314 -11.83 -3.22 6.22
N PRO A 315 -12.42 -3.56 5.07
CA PRO A 315 -12.35 -4.91 4.50
C PRO A 315 -10.92 -5.32 4.16
N PHE A 316 -10.04 -4.36 3.84
CA PHE A 316 -8.64 -4.61 3.52
C PHE A 316 -7.86 -5.07 4.74
N MET A 317 -8.01 -4.40 5.89
CA MET A 317 -7.35 -4.86 7.12
C MET A 317 -7.97 -6.14 7.66
N THR A 318 -9.30 -6.28 7.64
CA THR A 318 -9.97 -7.52 8.10
C THR A 318 -9.41 -8.73 7.36
N LEU A 319 -9.26 -8.66 6.03
CA LEU A 319 -8.65 -9.76 5.29
C LEU A 319 -7.11 -9.77 5.41
N GLY A 320 -6.44 -8.62 5.49
CA GLY A 320 -4.98 -8.53 5.61
C GLY A 320 -4.41 -9.11 6.91
N MET A 321 -5.23 -9.20 7.97
CA MET A 321 -4.85 -9.80 9.26
C MET A 321 -5.23 -11.28 9.38
N LEU A 322 -6.00 -11.81 8.45
CA LEU A 322 -6.34 -13.23 8.42
C LEU A 322 -5.07 -14.04 8.10
N ARG A 323 -4.95 -15.22 8.69
CA ARG A 323 -3.88 -16.19 8.48
C ARG A 323 -4.52 -17.57 8.45
N ALA A 324 -3.92 -18.52 7.75
CA ALA A 324 -4.36 -19.92 7.83
C ALA A 324 -3.22 -20.84 8.22
N PHE A 325 -3.59 -21.85 8.99
CA PHE A 325 -2.71 -22.80 9.63
C PHE A 325 -3.15 -24.22 9.28
N ASP A 326 -2.18 -25.14 9.19
CA ASP A 326 -2.47 -26.56 9.07
C ASP A 326 -2.85 -27.19 10.43
N LYS A 327 -3.03 -28.51 10.45
CA LYS A 327 -3.31 -29.29 11.67
C LYS A 327 -2.16 -29.31 12.67
N GLN A 328 -0.94 -28.98 12.25
CA GLN A 328 0.26 -28.89 13.08
C GLN A 328 0.54 -27.46 13.55
N ASP A 329 -0.40 -26.55 13.32
CA ASP A 329 -0.29 -25.13 13.63
C ASP A 329 0.85 -24.41 12.91
N ARG A 330 1.25 -24.90 11.73
CA ARG A 330 2.18 -24.21 10.85
C ARG A 330 1.40 -23.21 10.00
N GLU A 331 1.84 -21.96 10.01
CA GLU A 331 1.28 -20.93 9.14
C GLU A 331 1.54 -21.31 7.68
N LEU A 332 0.46 -21.45 6.91
CA LEU A 332 0.52 -21.80 5.49
C LEU A 332 0.28 -20.59 4.58
N LEU A 333 -0.22 -19.48 5.15
CA LEU A 333 -0.66 -18.31 4.41
C LEU A 333 -0.06 -17.03 4.99
N GLU A 334 0.89 -16.43 4.28
CA GLU A 334 1.13 -15.00 4.39
C GLU A 334 0.16 -14.29 3.44
N LEU A 335 -0.90 -13.69 3.98
CA LEU A 335 -1.89 -13.00 3.17
C LEU A 335 -1.30 -11.70 2.62
N ASP A 336 -1.38 -11.50 1.29
CA ASP A 336 -1.07 -10.23 0.64
C ASP A 336 -2.03 -9.14 1.17
N PRO A 337 -1.59 -8.22 2.03
CA PRO A 337 -2.49 -7.21 2.58
C PRO A 337 -2.93 -6.23 1.48
N PHE A 338 -2.25 -6.19 0.33
CA PHE A 338 -2.50 -5.28 -0.79
C PHE A 338 -3.37 -5.87 -1.90
N ALA A 339 -3.92 -7.07 -1.70
CA ALA A 339 -4.78 -7.68 -2.72
C ALA A 339 -6.07 -6.86 -2.91
N GLN A 340 -6.30 -6.45 -4.15
CA GLN A 340 -7.54 -5.79 -4.55
C GLN A 340 -8.72 -6.79 -4.53
N PRO A 341 -9.93 -6.34 -4.18
CA PRO A 341 -11.12 -7.15 -4.35
C PRO A 341 -11.37 -7.39 -5.86
N ALA A 342 -11.79 -8.60 -6.19
CA ALA A 342 -12.29 -8.95 -7.52
C ALA A 342 -13.60 -8.23 -7.86
N SER A 343 -14.40 -7.88 -6.84
CA SER A 343 -15.63 -7.10 -7.00
C SER A 343 -16.05 -6.42 -5.70
N VAL A 344 -16.76 -5.30 -5.79
CA VAL A 344 -17.44 -4.66 -4.65
C VAL A 344 -18.89 -4.37 -5.02
N LYS A 345 -19.85 -4.86 -4.22
CA LYS A 345 -21.29 -4.63 -4.45
C LYS A 345 -22.01 -4.42 -3.13
N ASN A 346 -22.67 -3.27 -2.96
CA ASN A 346 -23.46 -2.95 -1.76
C ASN A 346 -22.67 -3.14 -0.44
N GLY A 347 -21.42 -2.67 -0.44
CA GLY A 347 -20.50 -2.81 0.70
C GLY A 347 -19.97 -4.23 0.97
N LEU A 348 -20.26 -5.19 0.08
CA LEU A 348 -19.68 -6.53 0.12
C LEU A 348 -18.47 -6.59 -0.81
N TYR A 349 -17.31 -6.89 -0.24
CA TYR A 349 -16.03 -6.99 -0.95
C TYR A 349 -15.72 -8.47 -1.19
N THR A 350 -15.54 -8.85 -2.45
CA THR A 350 -15.11 -10.20 -2.83
C THR A 350 -13.63 -10.18 -3.13
N PHE A 351 -12.85 -10.98 -2.42
CA PHE A 351 -11.42 -11.15 -2.67
C PHE A 351 -11.15 -12.56 -3.17
N THR A 352 -10.45 -12.69 -4.30
CA THR A 352 -9.96 -13.97 -4.81
C THR A 352 -8.45 -13.94 -4.77
N ARG A 353 -7.86 -14.95 -4.13
CA ARG A 353 -6.41 -15.03 -3.89
C ARG A 353 -5.89 -16.40 -4.25
N GLU A 354 -4.70 -16.43 -4.84
CA GLU A 354 -3.98 -17.66 -5.17
C GLU A 354 -2.80 -17.82 -4.21
N TYR A 355 -2.55 -19.06 -3.81
CA TYR A 355 -1.51 -19.44 -2.87
C TYR A 355 -0.77 -20.67 -3.39
N SER A 356 0.40 -20.94 -2.83
CA SER A 356 1.01 -22.27 -2.90
C SER A 356 -0.01 -23.34 -2.49
N ARG A 357 0.11 -24.54 -3.07
CA ARG A 357 -0.84 -25.63 -2.87
C ARG A 357 -1.08 -25.92 -1.38
N LEU A 358 -2.32 -25.72 -0.94
CA LEU A 358 -2.76 -25.97 0.43
C LEU A 358 -3.35 -27.38 0.57
N PRO A 359 -3.22 -28.02 1.75
CA PRO A 359 -3.82 -29.32 2.02
C PRO A 359 -5.32 -29.19 2.36
N LEU A 360 -6.13 -28.71 1.40
CA LEU A 360 -7.55 -28.44 1.62
C LEU A 360 -8.31 -29.67 2.14
N ASP A 361 -7.96 -30.88 1.69
CA ASP A 361 -8.54 -32.15 2.10
C ASP A 361 -8.33 -32.47 3.60
N GLN A 362 -7.32 -31.86 4.21
CA GLN A 362 -7.01 -32.00 5.63
C GLN A 362 -7.73 -30.96 6.49
N GLY A 363 -8.40 -29.99 5.89
CA GLY A 363 -8.93 -28.82 6.59
C GLY A 363 -7.85 -27.80 6.94
N LEU A 364 -8.29 -26.59 7.28
CA LEU A 364 -7.42 -25.47 7.67
C LEU A 364 -7.96 -24.84 8.95
N THR A 365 -7.09 -24.19 9.70
CA THR A 365 -7.48 -23.32 10.81
C THR A 365 -7.21 -21.89 10.43
N PHE A 366 -8.25 -21.08 10.28
CA PHE A 366 -8.11 -19.65 10.07
C PHE A 366 -7.91 -18.97 11.41
N LYS A 367 -6.86 -18.16 11.54
CA LYS A 367 -6.68 -17.29 12.69
C LYS A 367 -6.63 -15.84 12.24
N ILE A 368 -7.22 -14.96 13.02
CA ILE A 368 -7.15 -13.53 12.77
C ILE A 368 -6.88 -12.85 14.10
N SER A 369 -5.84 -12.03 14.11
CA SER A 369 -5.63 -11.08 15.19
C SER A 369 -6.57 -9.91 14.96
N THR A 370 -7.48 -9.67 15.90
CA THR A 370 -8.47 -8.58 15.82
C THR A 370 -8.37 -7.71 17.06
N ARG A 371 -8.92 -6.52 16.96
CA ARG A 371 -9.14 -5.64 18.10
C ARG A 371 -10.57 -5.13 17.99
N ASP A 372 -11.22 -4.90 19.12
CA ASP A 372 -12.47 -4.15 19.10
C ASP A 372 -12.16 -2.76 18.54
N ARG A 373 -12.76 -2.43 17.40
CA ARG A 373 -12.52 -1.17 16.72
C ARG A 373 -13.56 -0.16 17.20
N PRO A 374 -13.14 1.06 17.59
CA PRO A 374 -14.08 2.12 17.85
C PRO A 374 -14.89 2.39 16.58
N GLN A 375 -16.19 2.64 16.74
CA GLN A 375 -17.03 2.98 15.60
C GLN A 375 -16.58 4.33 15.01
N ARG A 376 -16.30 4.36 13.71
CA ARG A 376 -16.02 5.61 12.98
C ARG A 376 -17.28 6.46 12.92
N LYS A 377 -17.16 7.72 13.33
CA LYS A 377 -18.19 8.74 13.09
C LYS A 377 -17.68 9.71 12.01
N TYR A 378 -18.28 9.63 10.83
CA TYR A 378 -17.94 10.51 9.72
C TYR A 378 -18.40 11.96 9.96
N LEU A 379 -17.54 12.90 9.58
CA LEU A 379 -17.77 14.35 9.67
C LEU A 379 -18.29 14.84 8.31
N SER A 380 -19.59 14.68 8.05
CA SER A 380 -20.20 14.94 6.74
C SER A 380 -19.98 16.37 6.23
N GLU A 381 -19.99 17.37 7.12
CA GLU A 381 -19.70 18.78 6.81
C GLU A 381 -18.27 19.00 6.26
N LEU A 382 -17.35 18.10 6.61
CA LEU A 382 -15.95 18.15 6.17
C LEU A 382 -15.67 17.28 4.93
N THR A 383 -16.69 16.61 4.37
CA THR A 383 -16.51 15.76 3.20
C THR A 383 -16.10 16.57 1.98
N VAL A 384 -15.05 16.11 1.29
CA VAL A 384 -14.58 16.70 0.03
C VAL A 384 -14.80 15.71 -1.10
N ARG A 385 -15.25 16.22 -2.25
CA ARG A 385 -15.55 15.44 -3.45
C ARG A 385 -14.79 16.06 -4.61
N ILE A 386 -13.91 15.28 -5.22
CA ILE A 386 -13.02 15.73 -6.29
C ILE A 386 -13.44 15.05 -7.59
N PRO A 387 -14.05 15.78 -8.54
CA PRO A 387 -14.35 15.27 -9.88
C PRO A 387 -13.04 14.89 -10.63
N LEU A 388 -13.05 13.78 -11.36
CA LEU A 388 -11.88 13.22 -12.08
C LEU A 388 -12.11 13.16 -13.61
N ASP A 389 -13.09 13.90 -14.09
CA ASP A 389 -13.59 13.97 -15.47
C ASP A 389 -12.69 14.73 -16.44
#